data_AF-A0A5B8WBL5-F1
#
_entry.id   AF-A0A5B8WBL5-F1
#
_cell.length_a   1.000
_cell.length_b   1.000
_cell.length_c   1.000
_cell.angle_alpha   90.00
_cell.angle_beta   90.00
_cell.angle_gamma   90.00
#
_symmetry.space_group_name_H-M   'P 1'
#
loop_
_entity.id
_entity.type
_entity.pdbx_description
1 polymer ?
#
loop_
_entity_poly.entity_id
_entity_poly.type
_entity_poly.pdbx_seq_one_letter_code
_entity_poly.pdbx_strand_id
1 'polypeptide(L)'
;MSESISTPVQPNLVQIVSRYILLEVSRKALKGKCPFHKDQATSLMVYEEKNMFQCFGCGKGGGPIEFVMAIENKSREDAIGLIAQGK
;
A
#
# COMPACT_ATOMS: atom_id res chain seq x y z
N MET A 1 7.88 30.93 9.14
CA MET A 1 7.07 29.72 9.35
C MET A 1 7.58 28.71 8.36
N SER A 2 8.59 27.97 8.79
CA SER A 2 9.51 27.22 7.93
C SER A 2 9.45 25.77 8.39
N GLU A 3 8.52 25.01 7.85
CA GLU A 3 8.51 23.57 8.05
C GLU A 3 9.19 22.93 6.85
N SER A 4 10.52 22.99 6.90
CA SER A 4 11.42 22.18 6.10
C SER A 4 11.47 20.79 6.72
N ILE A 5 10.84 19.79 6.09
CA ILE A 5 11.27 18.39 6.11
C ILE A 5 10.67 17.64 4.91
N SER A 6 11.19 17.92 3.71
CA SER A 6 11.14 16.96 2.60
C SER A 6 12.22 15.91 2.83
N THR A 7 11.98 14.96 3.74
CA THR A 7 12.70 13.68 3.67
C THR A 7 11.89 12.79 2.74
N PRO A 8 12.48 12.21 1.67
CA PRO A 8 11.82 11.17 0.89
C PRO A 8 11.81 9.90 1.74
N VAL A 9 10.99 9.88 2.80
CA VAL A 9 10.71 8.66 3.54
C VAL A 9 9.95 7.78 2.57
N GLN A 10 10.63 6.77 2.02
CA GLN A 10 9.96 5.79 1.18
C GLN A 10 8.92 5.11 2.05
N PRO A 11 7.63 5.30 1.77
CA PRO A 11 6.62 4.86 2.70
C PRO A 11 6.52 3.35 2.67
N ASN A 12 6.44 2.76 3.86
CA ASN A 12 6.44 1.31 3.98
C ASN A 12 5.06 0.78 3.55
N LEU A 13 5.03 0.11 2.40
CA LEU A 13 3.80 -0.42 1.82
C LEU A 13 3.14 -1.45 2.75
N VAL A 14 3.93 -2.27 3.45
CA VAL A 14 3.40 -3.28 4.38
C VAL A 14 2.61 -2.60 5.49
N GLN A 15 3.17 -1.54 6.10
CA GLN A 15 2.48 -0.74 7.11
C GLN A 15 1.20 -0.11 6.59
N ILE A 16 1.22 0.44 5.37
CA ILE A 16 0.03 1.04 4.75
C ILE A 16 -1.03 -0.02 4.53
N VAL A 17 -0.71 -1.10 3.81
CA VAL A 17 -1.68 -2.15 3.46
C VAL A 17 -2.23 -2.83 4.72
N SER A 18 -1.38 -3.05 5.74
CA SER A 18 -1.79 -3.66 7.01
C SER A 18 -2.79 -2.81 7.81
N ARG A 19 -2.98 -1.52 7.48
CA ARG A 19 -4.04 -0.68 8.06
C ARG A 19 -5.41 -0.94 7.44
N TYR A 20 -5.45 -1.36 6.18
CA TYR A 20 -6.70 -1.59 5.45
C TYR A 20 -7.14 -3.05 5.49
N ILE A 21 -6.20 -3.98 5.48
CA ILE A 21 -6.47 -5.41 5.47
C ILE A 21 -5.53 -6.16 6.41
N LEU A 22 -5.96 -7.33 6.85
CA LEU A 22 -5.08 -8.26 7.54
C LEU A 22 -4.14 -8.92 6.53
N LEU A 23 -2.84 -8.72 6.76
CA LEU A 23 -1.77 -9.38 6.04
C LEU A 23 -1.27 -10.57 6.84
N GLU A 24 -1.13 -11.71 6.18
CA GLU A 24 -0.50 -12.90 6.75
C GLU A 24 0.92 -13.00 6.19
N VAL A 25 1.89 -13.19 7.09
CA VAL A 25 3.29 -13.35 6.71
C VAL A 25 3.45 -14.69 5.98
N SER A 26 3.94 -14.65 4.75
CA SER A 26 4.33 -15.82 3.98
C SER A 26 5.84 -15.76 3.74
N ARG A 27 6.49 -16.91 3.52
CA ARG A 27 7.96 -17.08 3.57
C ARG A 27 8.82 -15.93 2.97
N LYS A 28 8.39 -15.34 1.85
CA LYS A 28 9.12 -14.26 1.15
C LYS A 28 8.27 -13.03 0.81
N ALA A 29 7.01 -13.02 1.20
CA ALA A 29 6.04 -11.97 0.87
C ALA A 29 4.86 -12.06 1.84
N LEU A 30 4.13 -10.97 2.05
CA LEU A 30 2.88 -11.02 2.78
C LEU A 30 1.72 -11.28 1.83
N LYS A 31 0.75 -12.07 2.26
CA LYS A 31 -0.46 -12.34 1.47
C LYS A 31 -1.68 -11.80 2.21
N GLY A 32 -2.70 -11.36 1.47
CA GLY A 32 -3.92 -10.80 2.06
C GLY A 32 -5.10 -10.83 1.12
N LYS A 33 -6.27 -10.51 1.64
CA LYS A 33 -7.48 -10.29 0.83
C LYS A 33 -7.35 -8.97 0.09
N CYS A 34 -7.68 -8.95 -1.19
CA CYS A 34 -7.57 -7.73 -1.97
C CYS A 34 -8.72 -6.76 -1.61
N PRO A 35 -8.43 -5.51 -1.20
CA PRO A 35 -9.49 -4.54 -0.90
C PRO A 35 -10.14 -3.95 -2.16
N PHE A 36 -9.51 -4.13 -3.33
CA PHE A 36 -9.96 -3.52 -4.59
C PHE A 36 -11.07 -4.28 -5.32
N HIS A 37 -11.34 -5.53 -4.93
CA HIS A 37 -12.43 -6.32 -5.49
C HIS A 37 -12.98 -7.26 -4.42
N LYS A 38 -14.29 -7.51 -4.46
CA LYS A 38 -14.95 -8.39 -3.49
C LYS A 38 -14.70 -9.84 -3.86
N ASP A 39 -13.53 -10.35 -3.47
CA ASP A 39 -13.19 -11.76 -3.55
C ASP A 39 -12.84 -12.33 -2.17
N GLN A 40 -13.15 -13.61 -1.97
CA GLN A 40 -12.87 -14.30 -0.71
C GLN A 40 -11.45 -14.86 -0.65
N ALA A 41 -10.75 -15.00 -1.78
CA ALA A 41 -9.40 -15.53 -1.82
C ALA A 41 -8.36 -14.47 -1.45
N THR A 42 -7.28 -14.94 -0.82
CA THR A 42 -6.10 -14.12 -0.52
C THR A 42 -5.25 -13.97 -1.78
N SER A 43 -5.71 -13.14 -2.70
CA SER A 43 -5.12 -12.94 -4.02
C SER A 43 -4.09 -11.80 -4.07
N LEU A 44 -3.98 -10.99 -3.01
CA LEU A 44 -3.01 -9.91 -2.89
C LEU A 44 -1.70 -10.44 -2.31
N MET A 45 -0.58 -10.16 -2.97
CA MET A 45 0.77 -10.36 -2.44
C MET A 45 1.49 -9.03 -2.30
N VAL A 46 2.16 -8.83 -1.17
CA VAL A 46 2.94 -7.64 -0.83
C VAL A 46 4.39 -8.09 -0.61
N TYR A 47 5.29 -7.53 -1.39
CA TYR A 47 6.72 -7.80 -1.32
C TYR A 47 7.40 -6.66 -0.58
N GLU A 48 7.72 -6.86 0.70
CA GLU A 48 8.38 -5.86 1.54
C GLU A 48 9.75 -5.45 0.96
N GLU A 49 10.54 -6.42 0.51
CA GLU A 49 11.88 -6.20 -0.06
C GLU A 49 11.87 -5.27 -1.27
N LYS A 50 10.84 -5.38 -2.11
CA LYS A 50 10.65 -4.54 -3.30
C LYS A 50 9.70 -3.36 -3.06
N ASN A 51 9.16 -3.24 -1.85
CA ASN A 51 8.13 -2.28 -1.46
C ASN A 51 6.98 -2.15 -2.48
N MET A 52 6.49 -3.29 -2.99
CA MET A 52 5.48 -3.37 -4.04
C MET A 52 4.36 -4.36 -3.71
N PHE A 53 3.15 -4.12 -4.21
CA PHE A 53 2.05 -5.07 -4.14
C PHE A 53 1.66 -5.53 -5.53
N GLN A 54 1.11 -6.74 -5.59
CA GLN A 54 0.50 -7.28 -6.80
C GLN A 54 -0.66 -8.18 -6.40
N CYS A 55 -1.83 -7.90 -6.95
CA CYS A 55 -3.01 -8.73 -6.83
C CYS A 55 -3.16 -9.60 -8.08
N PHE A 56 -3.08 -10.92 -7.90
CA PHE A 56 -3.25 -11.87 -8.99
C PHE A 56 -4.71 -12.08 -9.41
N GLY A 57 -5.67 -11.67 -8.57
CA GLY A 57 -7.11 -11.74 -8.89
C GLY A 57 -7.60 -10.63 -9.83
N CYS A 58 -7.29 -9.37 -9.51
CA CYS A 58 -7.74 -8.21 -10.30
C CYS A 58 -6.65 -7.54 -11.16
N GLY A 59 -5.40 -8.00 -11.08
CA GLY A 59 -4.28 -7.44 -11.83
C GLY A 59 -3.74 -6.10 -11.31
N LYS A 60 -4.30 -5.54 -10.22
CA LYS A 60 -3.76 -4.31 -9.63
C LYS A 60 -2.41 -4.57 -8.98
N GLY A 61 -1.44 -3.70 -9.25
CA GLY A 61 -0.13 -3.73 -8.61
C GLY A 61 0.54 -2.38 -8.69
N GLY A 62 1.55 -2.17 -7.85
CA GLY A 62 2.25 -0.91 -7.78
C GLY A 62 2.98 -0.71 -6.46
N GLY A 63 3.35 0.53 -6.19
CA GLY A 63 4.00 0.94 -4.95
C GLY A 63 3.01 1.40 -3.86
N PRO A 64 3.52 1.88 -2.72
CA PRO A 64 2.73 2.44 -1.62
C PRO A 64 1.83 3.60 -2.03
N ILE A 65 2.32 4.51 -2.86
CA ILE A 65 1.54 5.65 -3.34
C ILE A 65 0.41 5.18 -4.26
N GLU A 66 0.70 4.29 -5.21
CA GLU A 66 -0.30 3.71 -6.12
C GLU A 66 -1.40 2.95 -5.35
N PHE A 67 -1.04 2.26 -4.27
CA PHE A 67 -2.01 1.59 -3.41
C PHE A 67 -2.98 2.60 -2.77
N VAL A 68 -2.45 3.66 -2.15
CA VAL A 68 -3.27 4.71 -1.51
C VAL A 68 -4.12 5.44 -2.53
N MET A 69 -3.55 5.80 -3.68
CA MET A 69 -4.30 6.42 -4.78
C MET A 69 -5.45 5.51 -5.24
N ALA A 70 -5.21 4.21 -5.38
CA ALA A 70 -6.22 3.26 -5.83
C ALA A 70 -7.31 2.97 -4.79
N ILE A 71 -7.00 3.04 -3.50
CA ILE A 71 -7.96 2.71 -2.42
C ILE A 71 -8.78 3.93 -2.01
N GLU A 72 -8.13 5.09 -1.86
CA GLU A 72 -8.77 6.34 -1.48
C GLU A 72 -9.32 7.11 -2.69
N ASN A 73 -9.04 6.67 -3.93
CA ASN A 73 -9.38 7.37 -5.18
C ASN A 73 -8.89 8.83 -5.18
N LYS A 74 -7.65 9.02 -4.74
CA LYS A 74 -7.04 10.34 -4.58
C LYS A 74 -5.85 10.57 -5.50
N SER A 75 -5.56 11.85 -5.75
CA SER A 75 -4.38 12.27 -6.50
C SER A 75 -3.09 11.96 -5.76
N ARG A 76 -1.99 11.84 -6.51
CA ARG A 76 -0.65 11.53 -5.99
C ARG A 76 -0.23 12.44 -4.84
N GLU A 77 -0.49 13.73 -4.96
CA GLU A 77 -0.13 14.74 -3.95
C GLU A 77 -0.88 14.52 -2.63
N ASP A 78 -2.18 14.22 -2.70
CA ASP A 78 -2.99 13.94 -1.52
C ASP A 78 -2.57 12.61 -0.88
N ALA A 79 -2.28 11.58 -1.69
CA ALA A 79 -1.74 10.32 -1.20
C ALA A 79 -0.39 10.49 -0.47
N ILE A 80 0.51 11.32 -1.01
CA ILE A 80 1.77 11.67 -0.33
C ILE A 80 1.49 12.40 0.98
N GLY A 81 0.54 13.35 0.98
CA GLY A 81 0.12 14.06 2.19
C GLY A 81 -0.47 13.15 3.26
N LEU A 82 -1.27 12.15 2.88
CA LEU A 82 -1.83 11.15 3.80
C LEU A 82 -0.74 10.29 4.45
N ILE A 83 0.19 9.82 3.62
CA ILE A 83 1.32 9.01 4.05
C ILE A 83 2.26 9.82 4.98
N ALA A 84 2.55 11.07 4.63
CA ALA A 84 3.45 11.95 5.39
C ALA A 84 2.83 12.36 6.73
N GLN A 85 1.51 12.54 6.79
CA GLN A 85 0.81 12.92 8.02
C GLN A 85 0.60 11.76 9.01
N GLY A 86 0.99 10.53 8.66
CA GLY A 86 1.02 9.42 9.60
C GLY A 86 -0.34 9.09 10.23
N LYS A 87 -1.46 9.32 9.54
CA LYS A 87 -2.78 8.80 9.93
C LYS A 87 -3.00 7.39 9.45
#